data_AF-A0A944W292-F1
#
_entry.id   AF-A0A944W292-F1
#
_cell.length_a   1.000
_cell.length_b   1.000
_cell.length_c   1.000
_cell.angle_alpha   90.00
_cell.angle_beta   90.00
_cell.angle_gamma   90.00
#
_symmetry.space_group_name_H-M   'P 1'
#
loop_
_entity.id
_entity.type
_entity.pdbx_description
1 polymer ?
#
loop_
_entity_poly.entity_id
_entity_poly.type
_entity_poly.pdbx_seq_one_letter_code
_entity_poly.pdbx_strand_id
1 'polypeptide(L)' 'TFMYVADDAATYVELARAIQAETPDGVRRGVTSFDGVLVARWLGDNPAEVRTAYGRFWARFRAEACGMKERLPTIWNI' A
#
# COMPACT_ATOMS: atom_id res chain seq x y z
N THR A 1 3.36 0.39 -7.74
CA THR A 1 2.52 1.55 -7.36
C THR A 1 1.14 1.05 -7.02
N PHE A 2 0.55 1.53 -5.94
CA PHE A 2 -0.83 1.28 -5.53
C PHE A 2 -1.64 2.57 -5.69
N MET A 3 -2.91 2.44 -6.08
CA MET A 3 -3.85 3.55 -6.18
C MET A 3 -5.16 3.15 -5.52
N TYR A 4 -5.71 4.05 -4.72
CA TYR A 4 -7.07 3.99 -4.21
C TYR A 4 -7.82 5.23 -4.69
N VAL A 5 -8.98 5.03 -5.30
CA VAL A 5 -9.76 6.09 -5.94
C VAL A 5 -11.16 6.07 -5.33
N ALA A 6 -11.44 7.08 -4.51
CA ALA A 6 -12.70 7.28 -3.82
C ALA A 6 -12.74 8.67 -3.20
N ASP A 7 -13.95 9.18 -2.93
CA ASP A 7 -14.15 10.52 -2.36
C ASP A 7 -13.49 10.68 -0.96
N ASP A 8 -13.32 9.58 -0.24
CA ASP A 8 -12.69 9.51 1.08
C ASP A 8 -11.18 9.21 1.04
N ALA A 9 -10.54 9.19 -0.13
CA ALA A 9 -9.12 8.83 -0.29
C ALA A 9 -8.17 9.60 0.65
N ALA A 10 -8.44 10.89 0.88
CA ALA A 10 -7.64 11.73 1.76
C ALA A 10 -7.66 11.27 3.23
N THR A 11 -8.73 10.60 3.66
CA THR A 11 -8.89 10.11 5.05
C THR A 11 -7.93 8.96 5.37
N TYR A 12 -7.47 8.23 4.34
CA TYR A 12 -6.63 7.04 4.49
C TYR A 12 -5.12 7.32 4.36
N VAL A 13 -4.69 8.58 4.19
CA VAL A 13 -3.27 8.92 4.00
C VAL A 13 -2.42 8.46 5.18
N GLU A 14 -2.82 8.79 6.40
CA GLU A 14 -2.05 8.44 7.60
C GLU A 14 -2.05 6.94 7.88
N LEU A 15 -3.18 6.26 7.63
CA LEU A 15 -3.24 4.80 7.65
C LEU A 15 -2.23 4.20 6.67
N ALA A 16 -2.23 4.67 5.41
CA ALA A 16 -1.32 4.18 4.40
C ALA A 16 0.15 4.45 4.76
N ARG A 17 0.47 5.60 5.35
CA ARG A 17 1.82 5.91 5.86
C ARG A 17 2.22 4.96 6.99
N ALA A 18 1.32 4.69 7.93
CA ALA A 18 1.55 3.75 9.03
C ALA A 18 1.84 2.34 8.52
N ILE A 19 1.07 1.85 7.54
CA ILE A 19 1.32 0.54 6.90
C ILE A 19 2.67 0.55 6.17
N GLN A 20 2.98 1.64 5.45
CA GLN A 20 4.29 1.77 4.78
C GLN A 20 5.45 1.80 5.77
N ALA A 21 5.27 2.25 7.01
CA ALA A 21 6.35 2.31 8.00
C ALA A 21 7.02 0.93 8.25
N GLU A 22 6.31 -0.17 7.97
CA GLU A 22 6.79 -1.55 8.09
C GLU A 22 7.62 -2.03 6.88
N THR A 23 7.76 -1.20 5.85
CA THR A 23 8.61 -1.48 4.69
C THR A 23 10.08 -1.45 5.11
N PRO A 24 10.94 -2.39 4.66
CA PRO A 24 12.38 -2.36 4.95
C PRO A 24 13.05 -1.05 4.54
N ASP A 25 14.07 -0.62 5.28
CA ASP A 25 14.76 0.66 5.03
C ASP A 25 15.42 0.74 3.64
N GLY A 26 15.82 -0.40 3.07
CA GLY A 26 16.33 -0.49 1.69
C GLY A 26 15.30 -0.20 0.60
N VAL A 27 14.01 -0.11 0.95
CA VAL A 27 12.91 0.22 0.04
C VAL A 27 12.34 1.59 0.40
N ARG A 28 12.64 2.58 -0.45
CA ARG A 28 12.05 3.91 -0.37
C ARG A 28 10.54 3.82 -0.61
N ARG A 29 9.78 4.62 0.12
CA ARG A 29 8.33 4.61 0.08
C ARG A 29 7.74 6.00 0.24
N GLY A 30 6.51 6.18 -0.25
CA GLY A 30 5.76 7.40 -0.02
C GLY A 30 4.29 7.22 -0.32
N VAL A 31 3.47 8.02 0.36
CA VAL A 31 2.03 8.17 0.14
C VAL A 31 1.74 9.64 -0.12
N THR A 32 0.88 9.91 -1.10
CA THR A 32 0.26 11.21 -1.31
C THR A 32 -1.21 11.03 -1.65
N SER A 33 -2.02 12.07 -1.46
CA SER A 33 -3.39 12.10 -1.97
C SER A 33 -3.70 13.45 -2.59
N PHE A 34 -4.48 13.44 -3.67
CA PHE A 34 -5.00 14.61 -4.38
C PHE A 34 -6.25 14.19 -5.15
N ASP A 35 -7.24 15.08 -5.28
CA ASP A 35 -8.44 14.92 -6.12
C ASP A 35 -9.12 13.53 -6.07
N GLY A 36 -9.41 13.03 -4.85
CA GLY A 36 -10.07 11.72 -4.68
C GLY A 36 -9.19 10.50 -5.00
N VAL A 37 -7.87 10.70 -5.15
CA VAL A 37 -6.89 9.64 -5.40
C VAL A 37 -5.87 9.62 -4.28
N LEU A 38 -5.61 8.43 -3.72
CA LEU A 38 -4.46 8.13 -2.88
C LEU A 38 -3.49 7.28 -3.68
N VAL A 39 -2.23 7.71 -3.74
CA VAL A 39 -1.13 7.01 -4.42
C VAL A 39 -0.10 6.59 -3.39
N ALA A 40 0.18 5.29 -3.32
CA ALA A 40 1.27 4.72 -2.53
C ALA A 40 2.33 4.10 -3.45
N ARG A 41 3.61 4.41 -3.21
CA ARG A 41 4.72 3.98 -4.07
C ARG A 41 5.87 3.42 -3.25
N TRP A 42 6.59 2.46 -3.87
CA TRP A 42 7.80 1.82 -3.37
C TRP A 42 8.87 1.83 -4.47
N LEU A 43 10.13 2.02 -4.08
CA LEU A 43 11.31 1.99 -4.96
C LEU A 43 12.48 1.36 -4.19
N GLY A 44 13.05 0.29 -4.71
CA GLY A 44 14.22 -0.37 -4.11
C GLY A 44 14.94 -1.24 -5.14
N ASP A 45 16.20 -1.54 -4.88
CA ASP A 45 17.07 -2.28 -5.80
C ASP A 45 16.83 -3.79 -5.77
N ASN A 46 16.27 -4.30 -4.66
CA ASN A 46 15.84 -5.69 -4.53
C ASN A 46 14.34 -5.84 -4.91
N PRO A 47 14.01 -6.48 -6.05
CA PRO A 47 12.62 -6.62 -6.49
C PRO A 47 11.78 -7.49 -5.57
N ALA A 48 12.38 -8.44 -4.85
CA ALA A 48 11.65 -9.31 -3.92
C ALA A 48 11.14 -8.50 -2.72
N GLU A 49 11.99 -7.66 -2.13
CA GLU A 49 11.60 -6.77 -1.01
C GLU A 49 10.49 -5.79 -1.42
N VAL A 50 10.60 -5.20 -2.62
CA VAL A 50 9.56 -4.30 -3.15
C VAL A 50 8.23 -5.04 -3.31
N ARG A 51 8.25 -6.28 -3.85
CA ARG A 51 7.04 -7.10 -4.00
C ARG A 51 6.43 -7.48 -2.66
N THR A 52 7.25 -7.91 -1.70
CA THR A 52 6.78 -8.23 -0.34
C THR A 52 6.16 -7.02 0.35
N ALA A 53 6.80 -5.85 0.29
CA ALA A 53 6.28 -4.62 0.88
C ALA A 53 4.95 -4.19 0.24
N TYR A 54 4.87 -4.24 -1.10
CA TYR A 54 3.64 -3.95 -1.83
C TYR A 54 2.51 -4.92 -1.48
N GLY A 55 2.80 -6.22 -1.41
CA GLY A 55 1.82 -7.26 -1.08
C GLY A 55 1.24 -7.07 0.32
N ARG A 56 2.09 -6.87 1.32
CA ARG A 56 1.67 -6.58 2.71
C ARG A 56 0.79 -5.33 2.77
N PHE A 57 1.21 -4.26 2.11
CA PHE A 57 0.42 -3.03 2.04
C PHE A 57 -0.96 -3.28 1.41
N TRP A 58 -1.02 -3.98 0.27
CA TRP A 58 -2.27 -4.22 -0.44
C TRP A 58 -3.26 -5.02 0.41
N ALA A 59 -2.78 -6.07 1.10
CA ALA A 59 -3.62 -6.91 1.94
C ALA A 59 -4.22 -6.11 3.10
N ARG A 60 -3.38 -5.34 3.80
CA ARG A 60 -3.79 -4.59 4.98
C ARG A 60 -4.64 -3.37 4.64
N PHE A 61 -4.23 -2.56 3.67
CA PHE A 61 -4.96 -1.36 3.29
C PHE A 61 -6.40 -1.68 2.88
N ARG A 62 -6.62 -2.75 2.10
CA ARG A 62 -7.99 -3.16 1.70
C ARG A 62 -8.80 -3.72 2.86
N ALA A 63 -8.16 -4.36 3.83
CA ALA A 63 -8.88 -4.84 5.00
C ALA A 63 -9.45 -3.66 5.80
N GLU A 64 -8.62 -2.65 6.05
CA GLU A 64 -8.98 -1.46 6.82
C GLU A 64 -9.90 -0.49 6.05
N ALA A 65 -9.57 -0.17 4.79
CA ALA A 65 -10.33 0.81 4.00
C ALA A 65 -11.59 0.25 3.35
N CYS A 66 -11.71 -1.08 3.20
CA CYS A 66 -12.83 -1.70 2.48
C CYS A 66 -13.51 -2.83 3.26
N GLY A 67 -13.15 -3.08 4.52
CA GLY A 67 -13.73 -4.17 5.33
C GLY A 67 -13.45 -5.58 4.78
N MET A 68 -12.39 -5.74 3.99
CA MET A 68 -12.02 -7.03 3.39
C MET A 68 -11.19 -7.89 4.35
N LYS A 69 -10.97 -9.16 4.01
CA LYS A 69 -9.98 -9.97 4.73
C LYS A 69 -8.56 -9.53 4.39
N GLU A 70 -7.70 -9.40 5.39
CA GLU A 70 -6.26 -9.13 5.24
C GLU A 70 -5.54 -10.38 4.69
N ARG A 71 -5.65 -10.58 3.38
CA ARG A 71 -4.96 -11.64 2.65
C ARG A 71 -4.75 -11.24 1.21
N LEU A 72 -3.70 -11.75 0.60
CA LEU A 72 -3.45 -11.54 -0.83
C LEU A 72 -4.51 -12.26 -1.70
N PRO A 73 -4.73 -11.80 -2.95
CA PRO A 73 -5.43 -12.60 -3.95
C PRO A 73 -4.70 -13.92 -4.16
N THR A 74 -5.43 -15.00 -4.37
CA THR A 74 -4.85 -16.34 -4.61
C THR A 74 -3.99 -16.41 -5.87
N ILE A 75 -4.23 -15.51 -6.83
CA ILE A 75 -3.46 -15.40 -8.08
C ILE A 75 -2.11 -14.70 -7.90
N TRP A 76 -1.86 -14.06 -6.76
CA TRP A 76 -0.58 -13.39 -6.50
C TRP A 76 0.35 -14.34 -5.78
N ASN A 77 1.50 -14.63 -6.40
CA ASN A 77 2.60 -15.32 -5.78
C ASN A 77 3.75 -14.30 -5.58
N ILE A 78 4.07 -14.01 -4.32
CA ILE A 78 5.01 -12.95 -3.91
C ILE A 78 6.20 -13.56 -3.21
#